data_AF-A0A3D0FN24-F1
#
_entry.id   AF-A0A3D0FN24-F1
#
_cell.length_a   1.000
_cell.length_b   1.000
_cell.length_c   1.000
_cell.angle_alpha   90.00
_cell.angle_beta   90.00
_cell.angle_gamma   90.00
#
_symmetry.space_group_name_H-M   'P 1'
#
loop_
_entity.id
_entity.type
_entity.pdbx_description
1 polymer ?
#
loop_
_entity_poly.entity_id
_entity_poly.type
_entity_poly.pdbx_seq_one_letter_code
_entity_poly.pdbx_strand_id
1 'polypeptide(L)'
;MSAEQIALENHLPIRLTMQILKDMVNAKVLIEVFADPTTGKSYQPARDINTLSIRTITSMRMHYGTENFINNPPEEMKRFKKNYDKFLEQNKEHDILIKDL
;
A
#
# COMPACT_ATOMS: atom_id res chain seq x y z
N MET A 1 1.18 5.07 -15.84
CA MET A 1 0.29 4.14 -16.58
C MET A 1 -1.15 4.48 -16.24
N SER A 2 -2.10 4.42 -17.18
CA SER A 2 -3.53 4.69 -16.91
C SER A 2 -4.25 3.47 -16.32
N ALA A 3 -5.42 3.67 -15.72
CA ALA A 3 -6.21 2.56 -15.17
C ALA A 3 -6.67 1.58 -16.26
N GLU A 4 -6.99 2.08 -17.46
CA GLU A 4 -7.39 1.29 -18.62
C GLU A 4 -6.25 0.42 -19.13
N GLN A 5 -5.03 0.98 -19.19
CA GLN A 5 -3.82 0.23 -19.56
C GLN A 5 -3.55 -0.89 -18.56
N ILE A 6 -3.58 -0.58 -17.26
CA ILE A 6 -3.37 -1.58 -16.20
C ILE A 6 -4.41 -2.68 -16.26
N ALA A 7 -5.69 -2.33 -16.45
CA ALA A 7 -6.78 -3.30 -16.56
C ALA A 7 -6.62 -4.22 -17.77
N LEU A 8 -6.23 -3.66 -18.92
CA LEU A 8 -6.03 -4.42 -20.15
C LEU A 8 -4.84 -5.38 -20.03
N GLU A 9 -3.69 -4.91 -19.56
CA GLU A 9 -2.46 -5.69 -19.42
C GLU A 9 -2.61 -6.87 -18.43
N ASN A 10 -3.44 -6.70 -17.40
CA ASN A 10 -3.65 -7.71 -16.36
C ASN A 10 -4.94 -8.52 -16.54
N HIS A 11 -5.68 -8.31 -17.65
CA HIS A 11 -6.98 -8.94 -17.90
C HIS A 11 -7.98 -8.78 -16.76
N LEU A 12 -7.99 -7.61 -16.12
CA LEU A 12 -8.86 -7.28 -14.99
C LEU A 12 -10.05 -6.40 -15.41
N PRO A 13 -11.24 -6.55 -14.80
CA PRO A 13 -12.34 -5.63 -15.01
C PRO A 13 -11.98 -4.20 -14.58
N ILE A 14 -12.24 -3.20 -15.43
CA ILE A 14 -11.84 -1.80 -15.17
C ILE A 14 -12.32 -1.26 -13.82
N ARG A 15 -13.55 -1.61 -13.39
CA ARG A 15 -14.07 -1.19 -12.08
C ARG A 15 -13.25 -1.73 -10.91
N LEU A 16 -12.82 -2.99 -11.00
CA LEU A 16 -12.00 -3.61 -9.96
C LEU A 16 -10.62 -2.96 -9.93
N THR A 17 -10.02 -2.73 -11.10
CA THR A 17 -8.74 -2.03 -11.23
C THR A 17 -8.81 -0.64 -10.58
N MET A 18 -9.84 0.15 -10.88
CA MET A 18 -10.03 1.47 -10.29
C MET A 18 -10.20 1.43 -8.77
N GLN A 19 -10.90 0.43 -8.23
CA GLN A 19 -11.04 0.25 -6.78
C GLN A 19 -9.68 -0.04 -6.12
N ILE A 20 -8.90 -0.96 -6.70
CA ILE A 20 -7.57 -1.31 -6.20
C ILE A 20 -6.62 -0.10 -6.26
N LEU A 21 -6.61 0.63 -7.38
CA LEU A 21 -5.78 1.82 -7.53
C LEU A 21 -6.18 2.92 -6.54
N LYS A 22 -7.48 3.11 -6.30
CA LYS A 22 -7.97 4.05 -5.28
C LYS A 22 -7.51 3.66 -3.88
N ASP A 23 -7.59 2.38 -3.52
CA ASP A 23 -7.08 1.88 -2.24
C ASP A 23 -5.57 2.12 -2.10
N MET A 24 -4.80 1.91 -3.16
CA MET A 24 -3.35 2.13 -3.17
C MET A 24 -2.99 3.62 -3.06
N VAL A 25 -3.76 4.51 -3.69
CA VAL A 25 -3.60 5.97 -3.54
C VAL A 25 -3.92 6.40 -2.11
N ASN A 26 -5.03 5.92 -1.56
CA ASN A 26 -5.45 6.16 -0.19
C ASN A 26 -4.40 5.71 0.83
N ALA A 27 -3.79 4.54 0.62
CA ALA A 27 -2.70 4.01 1.43
C ALA A 27 -1.34 4.69 1.15
N LYS A 28 -1.27 5.71 0.28
CA LYS A 28 -0.04 6.42 -0.11
C LYS A 28 1.04 5.51 -0.71
N VAL A 29 0.61 4.41 -1.34
CA VAL A 29 1.49 3.53 -2.13
C VAL A 29 1.67 4.13 -3.54
N LEU A 30 0.60 4.68 -4.11
CA LEU A 30 0.59 5.36 -5.41
C LEU A 30 0.18 6.82 -5.26
N ILE A 31 0.51 7.62 -6.27
CA ILE A 31 -0.05 8.96 -6.49
C ILE A 31 -0.76 9.02 -7.84
N GLU A 32 -1.80 9.86 -7.91
CA GLU A 32 -2.43 10.24 -9.17
C GLU A 32 -1.63 11.41 -9.79
N VAL A 33 -1.23 11.25 -11.04
CA VAL A 33 -0.52 12.27 -11.83
C VAL A 33 -1.36 12.62 -13.05
N PHE A 34 -1.62 13.91 -13.22
CA PHE A 34 -2.32 14.47 -14.37
C PHE A 34 -1.28 14.99 -15.35
N ALA A 35 -1.21 14.40 -16.55
CA ALA A 35 -0.23 14.82 -17.56
C ALA A 35 -0.68 16.08 -18.32
N ASP A 36 -1.98 16.24 -18.53
CA ASP A 36 -2.64 17.37 -19.20
C ASP A 36 -4.16 17.31 -18.91
N PRO A 37 -4.94 18.42 -18.96
CA PRO A 37 -6.39 18.41 -18.69
C PRO A 37 -7.18 17.50 -19.63
N THR A 38 -6.63 17.20 -20.80
CA THR A 38 -7.23 16.34 -21.83
C THR A 38 -6.91 14.86 -21.64
N THR A 39 -5.82 14.55 -20.93
CA THR A 39 -5.36 13.18 -20.68
C THR A 39 -5.91 12.64 -19.37
N GLY A 40 -6.35 11.39 -19.39
CA GLY A 40 -6.84 10.69 -18.20
C GLY A 40 -5.78 10.59 -17.09
N LYS A 41 -6.22 10.20 -15.89
CA LYS A 41 -5.36 10.02 -14.73
C LYS A 41 -4.32 8.92 -14.98
N SER A 42 -3.08 9.19 -14.60
CA SER A 42 -2.01 8.20 -14.57
C SER A 42 -1.57 7.92 -13.13
N TYR A 43 -1.04 6.72 -12.90
CA TYR A 43 -0.58 6.28 -11.58
C TYR A 43 0.92 6.06 -11.60
N GLN A 44 1.58 6.49 -10.52
CA GLN A 44 3.01 6.32 -10.27
C GLN A 44 3.26 5.98 -8.80
N PRO A 45 4.37 5.29 -8.46
CA PRO A 45 4.78 5.09 -7.07
C PRO A 45 4.89 6.42 -6.31
N ALA A 46 4.33 6.46 -5.10
CA ALA A 46 4.42 7.63 -4.22
C ALA A 46 5.82 7.80 -3.58
N ARG A 47 6.66 6.76 -3.68
CA ARG A 47 7.98 6.64 -3.04
C ARG A 47 8.97 5.97 -3.98
N ASP A 48 10.25 6.11 -3.66
CA ASP A 48 11.33 5.39 -4.35
C ASP A 48 11.10 3.87 -4.26
N ILE A 49 11.03 3.22 -5.43
CA ILE A 49 10.85 1.78 -5.57
C ILE A 49 11.98 0.97 -4.92
N ASN A 50 13.17 1.55 -4.73
CA ASN A 50 14.28 0.94 -4.00
C ASN A 50 14.03 0.82 -2.49
N THR A 51 13.01 1.52 -1.99
CA THR A 51 12.62 1.52 -0.58
C THR A 51 11.26 0.87 -0.35
N LEU A 52 10.56 0.50 -1.43
CA LEU A 52 9.23 -0.08 -1.36
C LEU A 52 9.36 -1.60 -1.27
N SER A 53 8.92 -2.17 -0.15
CA SER A 53 8.91 -3.61 0.09
C SER A 53 7.49 -4.16 0.25
N ILE A 54 7.33 -5.49 0.13
CA ILE A 54 6.05 -6.16 0.39
C ILE A 54 5.55 -5.81 1.80
N ARG A 55 6.44 -5.81 2.80
CA ARG A 55 6.10 -5.40 4.16
C ARG A 55 5.60 -3.96 4.19
N THR A 56 6.28 -3.04 3.52
CA THR A 56 5.92 -1.62 3.51
C THR A 56 4.53 -1.40 2.92
N ILE A 57 4.22 -1.99 1.75
CA ILE A 57 2.89 -1.91 1.13
C ILE A 57 1.83 -2.52 2.05
N THR A 58 2.11 -3.70 2.61
CA THR A 58 1.15 -4.40 3.48
C THR A 58 0.87 -3.61 4.75
N SER A 59 1.90 -2.99 5.34
CA SER A 59 1.77 -2.14 6.54
C SER A 59 0.94 -0.89 6.25
N MET A 60 1.21 -0.22 5.13
CA MET A 60 0.44 0.96 4.69
C MET A 60 -1.04 0.63 4.50
N ARG A 61 -1.36 -0.55 3.96
CA ARG A 61 -2.74 -1.00 3.79
C ARG A 61 -3.40 -1.45 5.09
N MET A 62 -2.67 -2.16 5.96
CA MET A 62 -3.18 -2.64 7.25
C MET A 62 -3.46 -1.50 8.23
N HIS A 63 -2.71 -0.40 8.16
CA HIS A 63 -2.94 0.75 9.04
C HIS A 63 -4.00 1.72 8.51
N TYR A 64 -4.24 1.73 7.19
CA TYR A 64 -5.26 2.58 6.60
C TYR A 64 -6.66 2.22 7.13
N GLY A 65 -7.24 3.13 7.92
CA GLY A 65 -8.58 2.97 8.52
C GLY A 65 -8.59 2.38 9.94
N THR A 66 -7.46 1.92 10.49
CA THR A 66 -7.39 1.38 11.86
C THR A 66 -6.66 2.29 12.86
N GLU A 67 -6.17 3.44 12.40
CA GLU A 67 -5.27 4.34 13.16
C GLU A 67 -5.86 4.82 14.50
N ASN A 68 -7.20 4.87 14.61
CA ASN A 68 -7.92 5.37 15.78
C ASN A 68 -8.94 4.37 16.37
N PHE A 69 -8.84 3.07 16.07
CA PHE A 69 -9.90 2.12 16.43
C PHE A 69 -10.03 1.89 17.95
N ILE A 70 -8.95 2.06 18.73
CA ILE A 70 -8.96 1.88 20.19
C ILE A 70 -8.10 2.95 20.85
N ASN A 71 -8.72 3.97 21.42
CA ASN A 71 -8.04 5.08 22.11
C ASN A 71 -7.42 4.69 23.47
N ASN A 72 -7.85 3.57 24.06
CA ASN A 72 -7.27 3.04 25.30
C ASN A 72 -7.28 1.49 25.30
N PRO A 73 -6.31 0.85 24.63
CA PRO A 73 -6.27 -0.61 24.55
C PRO A 73 -5.98 -1.24 25.93
N PRO A 74 -6.57 -2.41 26.24
CA PRO A 74 -6.22 -3.19 27.43
C PRO A 74 -4.72 -3.51 27.49
N GLU A 75 -4.19 -3.75 28.69
CA GLU A 75 -2.75 -4.03 28.88
C GLU A 75 -2.29 -5.30 28.13
N GLU A 76 -3.15 -6.31 28.02
CA GLU A 76 -2.88 -7.52 27.25
C GLU A 76 -2.67 -7.20 25.76
N MET A 77 -3.48 -6.28 25.23
CA MET A 77 -3.38 -5.84 23.84
C MET A 77 -2.11 -5.02 23.59
N LYS A 78 -1.74 -4.14 24.54
CA LYS A 78 -0.46 -3.41 24.48
C LYS A 78 0.72 -4.37 24.49
N ARG A 79 0.67 -5.39 25.35
CA ARG A 79 1.73 -6.41 25.46
C ARG A 79 1.82 -7.28 24.21
N PHE A 80 0.67 -7.65 23.63
CA PHE A 80 0.62 -8.36 22.34
C PHE A 80 1.24 -7.52 21.23
N LYS A 81 0.81 -6.26 21.08
CA LYS A 81 1.34 -5.35 20.06
C LYS A 81 2.86 -5.20 20.17
N LYS A 82 3.38 -4.99 21.38
CA LYS A 82 4.83 -4.91 21.64
C LYS A 82 5.58 -6.18 21.20
N ASN A 83 5.03 -7.36 21.50
CA ASN A 83 5.66 -8.63 21.09
C ASN A 83 5.58 -8.82 19.57
N TYR A 84 4.47 -8.44 18.96
CA TYR A 84 4.28 -8.47 17.51
C TYR A 84 5.26 -7.53 16.79
N ASP A 85 5.40 -6.29 17.25
CA ASP A 85 6.36 -5.33 16.71
C ASP A 85 7.80 -5.86 16.80
N LYS A 86 8.18 -6.46 17.94
CA LYS A 86 9.49 -7.10 18.12
C LYS A 86 9.70 -8.28 17.17
N PHE A 87 8.68 -9.11 16.96
CA PHE A 87 8.73 -10.20 16.00
C PHE A 87 8.92 -9.67 14.57
N LEU A 88 8.24 -8.58 14.18
CA LEU A 88 8.43 -7.97 12.86
C LEU A 88 9.84 -7.41 12.68
N GLU A 89 10.42 -6.78 13.71
CA GLU A 89 11.80 -6.28 13.66
C GLU A 89 12.83 -7.39 13.46
N GLN A 90 12.66 -8.52 14.15
CA GLN A 90 13.55 -9.68 14.03
C GLN A 90 13.49 -10.34 12.64
N ASN A 91 12.40 -10.12 11.89
CA ASN A 91 12.18 -10.69 10.57
C ASN A 91 12.38 -9.67 9.43
N LYS A 92 13.10 -8.55 9.66
CA LYS A 92 13.39 -7.54 8.63
C LYS A 92 14.26 -8.05 7.48
N GLU A 93 15.12 -9.04 7.71
CA GLU A 93 16.04 -9.56 6.69
C GLU A 93 15.34 -10.32 5.54
N HIS A 94 14.07 -10.70 5.72
CA HIS A 94 13.27 -11.38 4.70
C HIS A 94 12.36 -10.42 3.91
N ASP A 95 12.63 -9.12 3.97
CA ASP A 95 11.79 -8.12 3.30
C ASP A 95 12.16 -8.00 1.82
N ILE A 96 11.26 -8.46 0.94
CA ILE A 96 11.45 -8.44 -0.51
C ILE A 96 11.07 -7.06 -1.04
N LEU A 97 11.99 -6.41 -1.77
CA LEU A 97 11.70 -5.16 -2.46
C LEU A 97 10.83 -5.43 -3.68
N ILE A 98 9.92 -4.50 -3.97
CA ILE A 98 8.98 -4.65 -5.08
C ILE A 98 9.67 -4.64 -6.44
N LYS A 99 10.81 -3.97 -6.55
CA LYS A 99 11.61 -3.95 -7.79
C LYS A 99 12.28 -5.29 -8.11
N ASP A 100 12.37 -6.20 -7.12
CA ASP A 100 13.05 -7.49 -7.23
C ASP A 100 12.04 -8.65 -7.46
N LEU A 101 10.77 -8.33 -7.75
CA LEU A 101 9.69 -9.27 -8.07
C LEU A 101 9.53 -9.51 -9.57
#